data_AF-A0A7W0JHI1-F1
#
_entry.id   AF-A0A7W0JHI1-F1
#
_cell.length_a   1.000
_cell.length_b   1.000
_cell.length_c   1.000
_cell.angle_alpha   90.00
_cell.angle_beta   90.00
_cell.angle_gamma   90.00
#
_symmetry.space_group_name_H-M   'P 1'
#
loop_
_entity.id
_entity.type
_entity.pdbx_description
1 polymer ?
#
loop_
_entity_poly.entity_id
_entity_poly.type
_entity_poly.pdbx_seq_one_letter_code
_entity_poly.pdbx_strand_id
1 'polypeptide(L)'
;MLGCYRKDDVSDPAAFLGGVTAILAKYPVEVINIVTDPALGIPARIKFLPALAEVREACEREYEPMRRELEREKRFTETQELLTSPEDRSRRLTYAELKAKHGDDWGIRPPPEPVREAALSHYQSNRPLTASERQSMYAARKGEG
;
A
#
# COMPACT_ATOMS: atom_id res chain seq x y z
N MET A 1 17.79 20.31 -20.39
CA MET A 1 16.76 21.11 -19.70
C MET A 1 16.89 22.62 -19.91
N LEU A 2 17.98 23.31 -19.52
CA LEU A 2 18.02 24.78 -19.58
C LEU A 2 18.07 25.41 -20.99
N GLY A 3 18.50 24.66 -22.00
CA GLY A 3 18.47 25.13 -23.40
C GLY A 3 17.05 25.34 -23.97
N CYS A 4 16.01 24.93 -23.23
CA CYS A 4 14.61 25.03 -23.65
C CYS A 4 13.96 26.38 -23.30
N TYR A 5 14.62 27.24 -22.51
CA TYR A 5 14.07 28.52 -22.04
C TYR A 5 14.89 29.71 -22.53
N ARG A 6 14.27 30.88 -22.64
CA ARG A 6 14.95 32.10 -23.06
C ARG A 6 15.84 32.61 -21.92
N LYS A 7 17.01 33.14 -22.27
CA LYS A 7 17.96 33.71 -21.29
C LYS A 7 17.39 34.94 -20.57
N ASP A 8 16.51 35.69 -21.24
CA ASP A 8 15.93 36.94 -20.71
C ASP A 8 14.97 36.72 -19.55
N ASP A 9 14.47 35.48 -19.37
CA ASP A 9 13.54 35.13 -18.29
C ASP A 9 14.26 34.92 -16.94
N VAL A 10 15.59 34.94 -16.91
CA VAL A 10 16.41 34.66 -15.71
C VAL A 10 17.30 35.86 -15.38
N SER A 11 17.13 36.46 -14.20
CA SER A 11 18.01 37.56 -13.76
C SER A 11 19.42 37.07 -13.36
N ASP A 12 19.52 35.89 -12.74
CA ASP A 12 20.79 35.22 -12.38
C ASP A 12 20.79 33.74 -12.82
N PRO A 13 21.31 33.45 -14.02
CA PRO A 13 21.39 32.09 -14.55
C PRO A 13 22.22 31.13 -13.70
N ALA A 14 23.26 31.64 -13.02
CA ALA A 14 24.15 30.81 -12.22
C ALA A 14 23.46 30.36 -10.93
N ALA A 15 22.78 31.28 -10.23
CA ALA A 15 22.00 30.94 -9.05
C ALA A 15 20.85 29.98 -9.37
N PHE A 16 20.14 30.22 -10.48
CA PHE A 16 19.06 29.32 -10.90
C PHE A 16 19.57 27.91 -11.22
N LEU A 17 20.65 27.80 -12.00
CA LEU A 17 21.27 26.51 -12.32
C LEU A 17 21.76 25.79 -11.06
N GLY A 18 22.38 26.51 -10.13
CA GLY A 18 22.81 25.97 -8.85
C GLY A 18 21.64 25.41 -8.03
N GLY A 19 20.52 26.14 -7.96
CA GLY A 19 19.31 25.70 -7.28
C GLY A 19 18.69 24.45 -7.91
N VAL A 20 18.53 24.43 -9.24
CA VAL A 20 18.00 23.27 -9.96
C VAL A 20 18.88 22.04 -9.76
N THR A 21 20.20 22.21 -9.86
CA THR A 21 21.16 21.11 -9.68
C THR A 21 21.10 20.55 -8.27
N ALA A 22 21.02 21.42 -7.25
CA ALA A 22 20.90 21.01 -5.85
C ALA A 22 19.59 20.26 -5.55
N ILE A 23 18.50 20.58 -6.25
CA ILE A 23 17.23 19.85 -6.14
C ILE A 23 17.37 18.49 -6.82
N LEU A 24 17.78 18.45 -8.09
CA LEU A 24 17.89 17.22 -8.86
C LEU A 24 18.85 16.22 -8.22
N ALA A 25 19.94 16.67 -7.59
CA ALA A 25 20.91 15.82 -6.89
C ALA A 25 20.32 15.00 -5.71
N LYS A 26 19.10 15.30 -5.25
CA LYS A 26 18.42 14.55 -4.19
C LYS A 26 17.61 13.35 -4.69
N TYR A 27 17.41 13.26 -6.01
CA TYR A 27 16.54 12.26 -6.63
C TYR A 27 17.36 11.25 -7.43
N PRO A 28 16.85 10.03 -7.64
CA PRO A 28 17.51 9.02 -8.47
C PRO A 28 17.55 9.47 -9.94
N VAL A 29 18.53 8.93 -10.69
CA VAL A 29 18.83 9.34 -12.07
C VAL A 29 17.62 9.15 -13.00
N GLU A 30 16.83 8.12 -12.77
CA GLU A 30 15.60 7.80 -13.50
C GLU A 30 14.57 8.94 -13.41
N VAL A 31 14.37 9.48 -12.19
CA VAL A 31 13.49 10.63 -11.95
C VAL A 31 14.04 11.86 -12.66
N ILE A 32 15.36 12.11 -12.57
CA ILE A 32 16.00 13.23 -13.25
C ILE A 32 15.77 13.15 -14.76
N ASN A 33 15.94 11.97 -15.36
CA ASN A 33 15.74 11.76 -16.79
C ASN A 33 14.30 12.05 -17.22
N ILE A 34 13.31 11.55 -16.48
CA ILE A 34 11.88 11.78 -16.78
C ILE A 34 11.53 13.27 -16.66
N VAL A 35 11.98 13.93 -15.59
CA VAL A 35 11.64 15.33 -15.32
C VAL A 35 12.33 16.29 -16.30
N THR A 36 13.55 15.95 -16.74
CA THR A 36 14.34 16.79 -17.66
C THR A 36 14.12 16.48 -19.14
N ASP A 37 13.34 15.44 -19.45
CA ASP A 37 12.97 15.05 -20.81
C ASP A 37 12.28 16.22 -21.55
N PRO A 38 12.76 16.62 -22.74
CA PRO A 38 12.20 17.75 -23.46
C PRO A 38 10.82 17.48 -24.08
N ALA A 39 10.43 16.23 -24.29
CA ALA A 39 9.18 15.82 -24.92
C ALA A 39 8.07 15.48 -23.90
N LEU A 40 8.44 14.94 -22.72
CA LEU A 40 7.48 14.46 -21.71
C LEU A 40 7.64 15.13 -20.33
N GLY A 41 8.80 15.73 -20.07
CA GLY A 41 9.16 16.33 -18.79
C GLY A 41 8.65 17.76 -18.60
N ILE A 42 9.30 18.52 -17.71
CA ILE A 42 8.94 19.91 -17.41
C ILE A 42 8.92 20.80 -18.68
N PRO A 43 9.92 20.74 -19.59
CA PRO A 43 9.94 21.59 -20.78
C PRO A 43 8.74 21.41 -21.71
N ALA A 44 8.11 20.23 -21.73
CA ALA A 44 6.92 19.97 -22.53
C ALA A 44 5.61 20.48 -21.88
N ARG A 45 5.63 20.67 -20.55
CA ARG A 45 4.43 20.99 -19.76
C ARG A 45 4.33 22.48 -19.42
N ILE A 46 5.47 23.16 -19.27
CA ILE A 46 5.53 24.57 -18.84
C ILE A 46 6.17 25.41 -19.95
N LYS A 47 5.47 26.47 -20.35
CA LYS A 47 5.89 27.38 -21.44
C LYS A 47 6.97 28.37 -21.00
N PHE A 48 6.97 28.73 -19.73
CA PHE A 48 7.87 29.72 -19.13
C PHE A 48 8.87 29.05 -18.18
N LEU A 49 9.89 29.81 -17.77
CA LEU A 49 10.89 29.31 -16.84
C LEU A 49 10.22 28.82 -15.54
N PRO A 50 10.42 27.55 -15.14
CA PRO A 50 9.81 27.01 -13.93
C PRO A 50 10.47 27.59 -12.68
N ALA A 51 9.68 27.78 -11.62
CA ALA A 51 10.22 28.08 -10.31
C ALA A 51 10.92 26.85 -9.70
N LEU A 52 11.88 27.08 -8.79
CA LEU A 52 12.56 25.98 -8.08
C LEU A 52 11.58 25.06 -7.33
N ALA A 53 10.48 25.62 -6.82
CA ALA A 53 9.41 24.86 -6.19
C ALA A 53 8.71 23.90 -7.17
N GLU A 54 8.43 24.35 -8.39
CA GLU A 54 7.79 23.54 -9.43
C GLU A 54 8.71 22.41 -9.91
N VAL A 55 10.02 22.66 -9.98
CA VAL A 55 11.02 21.62 -10.28
C VAL A 55 11.00 20.55 -9.20
N ARG A 56 10.96 20.94 -7.92
CA ARG A 56 10.84 19.99 -6.80
C ARG A 56 9.54 19.20 -6.87
N GLU A 57 8.41 19.86 -7.10
CA GLU A 57 7.10 19.21 -7.18
C GLU A 57 7.02 18.19 -8.34
N ALA A 58 7.62 18.53 -9.48
CA ALA A 58 7.73 17.58 -10.58
C ALA A 58 8.58 16.36 -10.21
N CYS A 59 9.71 16.56 -9.52
CA CYS A 59 10.54 15.45 -9.04
C CYS A 59 9.80 14.58 -8.02
N GLU A 60 9.13 15.19 -7.04
CA GLU A 60 8.34 14.47 -6.04
C GLU A 60 7.22 13.64 -6.69
N ARG A 61 6.52 14.19 -7.68
CA ARG A 61 5.45 13.47 -8.39
C ARG A 61 5.94 12.20 -9.06
N GLU A 62 7.09 12.26 -9.75
CA GLU A 62 7.65 11.08 -10.43
C GLU A 62 8.34 10.12 -9.44
N TYR A 63 8.87 10.62 -8.33
CA TYR A 63 9.53 9.80 -7.30
C TYR A 63 8.53 9.06 -6.40
N GLU A 64 7.34 9.61 -6.20
CA GLU A 64 6.28 9.05 -5.36
C GLU A 64 5.97 7.55 -5.59
N PRO A 65 5.73 7.09 -6.84
CA PRO A 65 5.49 5.67 -7.11
C PRO A 65 6.70 4.80 -6.76
N MET A 66 7.92 5.24 -7.10
CA MET A 66 9.15 4.53 -6.77
C MET A 66 9.33 4.40 -5.25
N ARG A 67 9.10 5.49 -4.51
CA ARG A 67 9.18 5.48 -3.04
C ARG A 67 8.18 4.50 -2.44
N ARG A 68 6.93 4.48 -2.93
CA ARG A 68 5.91 3.52 -2.48
C ARG A 68 6.32 2.07 -2.74
N GLU A 69 6.93 1.79 -3.89
CA GLU A 69 7.40 0.45 -4.23
C GLU A 69 8.52 0.00 -3.30
N LEU A 70 9.53 0.84 -3.09
CA LEU A 70 10.63 0.56 -2.15
C LEU A 70 10.14 0.34 -0.72
N GLU A 71 9.15 1.11 -0.26
CA GLU A 71 8.53 0.90 1.05
C GLU A 71 7.78 -0.43 1.14
N ARG A 72 7.09 -0.85 0.07
CA ARG A 72 6.40 -2.14 0.02
C ARG A 72 7.39 -3.30 0.04
N GLU A 73 8.45 -3.20 -0.74
CA GLU A 73 9.51 -4.21 -0.80
C GLU A 73 10.18 -4.37 0.56
N LYS A 74 10.52 -3.27 1.25
CA LYS A 74 11.08 -3.33 2.61
C LYS A 74 10.16 -4.08 3.58
N ARG A 75 8.86 -3.74 3.60
CA ARG A 75 7.89 -4.44 4.46
C ARG A 75 7.77 -5.92 4.11
N PHE A 76 7.79 -6.23 2.82
CA PHE A 76 7.74 -7.61 2.36
C PHE A 76 8.97 -8.39 2.82
N THR A 77 10.17 -7.84 2.62
CA THR A 77 11.44 -8.43 3.07
C THR A 77 11.47 -8.61 4.58
N GLU A 78 11.12 -7.58 5.36
CA GLU A 78 11.02 -7.68 6.83
C GLU A 78 10.04 -8.78 7.27
N THR A 79 8.87 -8.86 6.62
CA THR A 79 7.88 -9.91 6.89
C THR A 79 8.44 -11.29 6.51
N GLN A 80 9.10 -11.39 5.36
CA GLN A 80 9.69 -12.64 4.88
C GLN A 80 10.82 -13.10 5.79
N GLU A 81 11.67 -12.19 6.26
CA GLU A 81 12.74 -12.47 7.22
C GLU A 81 12.17 -12.96 8.55
N LEU A 82 11.10 -12.36 9.05
CA LEU A 82 10.41 -12.84 10.26
C LEU A 82 9.82 -14.25 10.08
N LEU A 83 9.24 -14.54 8.91
CA LEU A 83 8.65 -15.86 8.61
C LEU A 83 9.71 -16.94 8.34
N THR A 84 10.80 -16.58 7.68
CA THR A 84 11.88 -17.47 7.25
C THR A 84 12.92 -17.65 8.35
N SER A 85 12.98 -16.71 9.30
CA SER A 85 13.82 -16.82 10.49
C SER A 85 13.61 -18.22 11.06
N PRO A 86 14.68 -19.04 11.15
CA PRO A 86 14.62 -20.31 11.83
C PRO A 86 14.57 -19.99 13.32
N GLU A 87 13.42 -19.46 13.79
CA GLU A 87 13.08 -19.59 15.19
C GLU A 87 13.30 -21.04 15.55
N ASP A 88 14.03 -21.24 16.64
CA ASP A 88 14.52 -22.50 17.14
C ASP A 88 13.34 -23.49 17.25
N ARG A 89 13.03 -24.19 16.15
CA ARG A 89 11.86 -25.07 16.03
C ARG A 89 11.94 -26.20 17.06
N SER A 90 13.14 -26.44 17.58
CA SER A 90 13.45 -27.32 18.71
C SER A 90 12.75 -26.92 20.02
N ARG A 91 12.43 -25.62 20.22
CA ARG A 91 11.73 -25.08 21.39
C ARG A 91 10.20 -25.17 21.27
N ARG A 92 9.68 -25.57 20.10
CA ARG A 92 8.24 -25.78 19.95
C ARG A 92 7.86 -27.00 20.77
N LEU A 93 7.01 -26.78 21.77
CA LEU A 93 6.43 -27.86 22.57
C LEU A 93 5.74 -28.85 21.63
N THR A 94 5.98 -30.13 21.88
CA THR A 94 5.33 -31.20 21.13
C THR A 94 3.82 -31.18 21.37
N TYR A 95 3.06 -31.85 20.50
CA TYR A 95 1.60 -31.92 20.61
C TYR A 95 1.14 -32.40 21.99
N ALA A 96 1.82 -33.42 22.54
CA ALA A 96 1.52 -33.95 23.87
C ALA A 96 1.79 -32.94 24.99
N GLU A 97 2.89 -32.19 24.90
CA GLU A 97 3.26 -31.17 25.90
C GLU A 97 2.36 -29.94 25.83
N LEU A 98 1.95 -29.51 24.63
CA LEU A 98 0.95 -28.44 24.47
C LEU A 98 -0.38 -28.86 25.09
N LYS A 99 -0.82 -30.10 24.83
CA LYS A 99 -2.04 -30.66 25.41
C LYS A 99 -1.93 -30.78 26.94
N ALA A 100 -0.77 -31.15 27.46
CA ALA A 100 -0.53 -31.18 28.90
C ALA A 100 -0.55 -29.78 29.54
N LYS A 101 -0.05 -28.76 28.84
CA LYS A 101 -0.01 -27.38 29.33
C LYS A 101 -1.38 -26.69 29.30
N HIS A 102 -2.18 -26.97 28.28
CA HIS A 102 -3.41 -26.21 27.99
C HIS A 102 -4.70 -27.02 28.11
N GLY A 103 -4.63 -28.32 28.39
CA GLY A 103 -5.77 -29.23 28.43
C GLY A 103 -6.36 -29.53 27.05
N ASP A 104 -7.48 -30.25 27.01
CA ASP A 104 -8.21 -30.53 25.75
C ASP A 104 -8.77 -29.26 25.09
N ASP A 105 -9.06 -28.23 25.90
CA ASP A 105 -9.63 -26.97 25.43
C ASP A 105 -8.57 -25.98 24.92
N TRP A 106 -7.28 -26.37 24.91
CA TRP A 106 -6.16 -25.53 24.45
C TRP A 106 -6.09 -24.15 25.12
N GLY A 107 -6.63 -24.03 26.34
CA GLY A 107 -6.75 -22.76 27.07
C GLY A 107 -7.76 -21.78 26.47
N ILE A 108 -8.49 -22.17 25.41
CA ILE A 108 -9.57 -21.41 24.80
C ILE A 108 -10.83 -21.74 25.57
N ARG A 109 -11.11 -20.95 26.61
CA ARG A 109 -12.36 -21.10 27.35
C ARG A 109 -13.52 -20.71 26.42
N PRO A 110 -14.58 -21.54 26.32
CA PRO A 110 -15.76 -21.13 25.61
C PRO A 110 -16.32 -19.85 26.26
N PRO A 111 -16.85 -18.91 25.46
CA PRO A 111 -17.53 -17.75 26.02
C PRO A 111 -18.68 -18.24 26.91
N PRO A 112 -19.04 -17.48 27.96
CA PRO A 112 -20.16 -17.84 28.83
C PRO A 112 -21.43 -18.03 27.99
N GLU A 113 -22.26 -19.01 28.36
CA GLU A 113 -23.46 -19.40 27.59
C GLU A 113 -24.34 -18.22 27.12
N PRO A 114 -24.65 -17.17 27.91
CA PRO A 114 -25.45 -16.06 27.41
C PRO A 114 -24.80 -15.30 26.22
N VAL A 115 -23.47 -15.22 26.19
CA VAL A 115 -22.72 -14.60 25.07
C VAL A 115 -22.69 -15.53 23.87
N ARG A 116 -22.56 -16.84 24.12
CA ARG A 116 -22.56 -17.87 23.07
C ARG A 116 -23.92 -17.95 22.37
N GLU A 117 -25.00 -17.97 23.14
CA GLU A 117 -26.37 -17.97 22.63
C GLU A 117 -26.68 -16.70 21.84
N ALA A 118 -26.27 -15.54 22.34
CA ALA A 118 -26.40 -14.27 21.63
C ALA A 118 -25.64 -14.29 20.29
N ALA A 119 -24.41 -14.81 20.26
CA ALA A 119 -23.62 -14.94 19.04
C ALA A 119 -24.25 -15.92 18.04
N LEU A 120 -24.78 -17.06 18.51
CA LEU A 120 -25.48 -18.04 17.68
C LEU A 120 -26.79 -17.47 17.11
N SER A 121 -27.56 -16.75 17.93
CA SER A 121 -28.78 -16.06 17.51
C SER A 121 -28.48 -14.99 16.46
N HIS A 122 -27.42 -14.19 16.67
CA HIS A 122 -26.97 -13.20 15.69
C HIS A 122 -26.53 -13.85 14.38
N TYR A 123 -25.76 -14.93 14.45
CA TYR A 123 -25.35 -15.69 13.26
C TYR A 123 -26.54 -16.29 12.53
N GLN A 124 -27.51 -16.89 13.23
CA GLN A 124 -28.71 -17.47 12.62
C GLN A 124 -29.58 -16.40 11.96
N SER A 125 -29.71 -15.22 12.58
CA SER A 125 -30.49 -14.10 12.05
C SER A 125 -29.84 -13.45 10.82
N ASN A 126 -28.50 -13.41 10.77
CA ASN A 126 -27.74 -12.80 9.68
C ASN A 126 -27.07 -13.83 8.77
N ARG A 127 -27.50 -15.10 8.82
CA ARG A 127 -26.91 -16.15 8.00
C ARG A 127 -27.27 -15.86 6.54
N PRO A 128 -26.31 -15.93 5.61
CA PRO A 128 -26.64 -15.86 4.19
C PRO A 128 -27.57 -17.01 3.82
N LEU A 129 -28.67 -16.67 3.12
CA LEU A 129 -29.63 -17.66 2.61
C LEU A 129 -28.90 -18.73 1.77
N THR A 130 -29.29 -19.97 2.00
CA THR A 130 -28.83 -21.09 1.18
C THR A 130 -29.36 -20.96 -0.26
N ALA A 131 -28.80 -21.76 -1.18
CA ALA A 131 -29.21 -21.72 -2.58
C ALA A 131 -30.67 -22.14 -2.77
N SER A 132 -31.15 -23.13 -2.00
CA SER A 132 -32.54 -23.61 -2.04
C SER A 132 -33.53 -22.59 -1.46
N GLU A 133 -33.18 -21.91 -0.37
CA GLU A 133 -34.00 -20.84 0.23
C GLU A 133 -34.11 -19.63 -0.69
N ARG A 134 -33.05 -19.29 -1.41
CA ARG A 134 -33.10 -18.26 -2.45
C ARG A 134 -34.02 -18.68 -3.60
N GLN A 135 -33.91 -19.93 -4.08
CA GLN A 135 -34.77 -20.45 -5.15
C GLN A 135 -36.25 -20.47 -4.75
N SER A 136 -36.59 -20.86 -3.52
CA SER A 136 -37.98 -20.84 -3.05
C SER A 136 -38.51 -19.41 -2.88
N MET A 137 -37.69 -18.47 -2.40
CA MET A 137 -38.06 -17.04 -2.33
C MET A 137 -38.35 -16.46 -3.71
N TYR A 138 -37.53 -16.79 -4.73
CA TYR A 138 -37.76 -16.36 -6.11
C TYR A 138 -38.98 -17.04 -6.75
N ALA A 139 -39.24 -18.31 -6.45
CA ALA A 139 -40.41 -19.03 -6.93
C ALA A 139 -41.71 -18.48 -6.35
N ALA A 140 -41.74 -18.18 -5.05
CA ALA A 140 -42.89 -17.55 -4.38
C ALA A 140 -43.23 -16.18 -4.99
N ARG A 141 -42.21 -15.34 -5.24
CA ARG A 141 -42.39 -14.01 -5.85
C ARG A 141 -42.88 -14.05 -7.31
N LYS A 142 -42.72 -15.19 -8.00
CA LYS A 142 -43.23 -15.40 -9.38
C LYS A 142 -44.66 -15.93 -9.44
N GLY A 143 -45.24 -16.40 -8.32
CA GLY A 143 -46.58 -16.97 -8.26
C GLY A 143 -47.70 -16.01 -7.86
N GLU A 144 -47.39 -14.77 -7.51
CA GLU A 144 -48.36 -13.73 -7.07
C GLU A 144 -48.78 -12.78 -8.21
N GLY A 145 -48.63 -13.18 -9.48
CA GLY A 145 -48.99 -12.40 -10.67
C GLY A 145 -50.10 -13.03 -11.49
#